data_AF-A0AAU6BWX3-F1
#
_entry.id   AF-A0AAU6BWX3-F1
#
_cell.length_a   1.000
_cell.length_b   1.000
_cell.length_c   1.000
_cell.angle_alpha   90.00
_cell.angle_beta   90.00
_cell.angle_gamma   90.00
#
_symmetry.space_group_name_H-M   'P 1'
#
loop_
_entity.id
_entity.type
_entity.pdbx_description
1 polymer ?
#
loop_
_entity_poly.entity_id
_entity_poly.type
_entity_poly.pdbx_seq_one_letter_code
_entity_poly.pdbx_strand_id
1 'polypeptide(L)'
;MSRRTPRTARLLLAGLLSVAGFTAAVPPAHAAGEQVTAWLTTTDDAAGRHVTRGLQAQTPFAFSSGTGGSGENITVDENTRYQTFTGGGASFTDTAAWLMNSSGALSTATRNATMAKLFSPTDGIGLSFLRNPMGASDLARYGYSYDDVAAGQTDPNLTSFSIAHDLADVVPLTKQALSLNPSLTVMASPWTAPAWMKDSGSLNGGWLKSEDYGAYANYFVKYLQAYKDQGVPVSYVTVQNEPTCCSGYPSMSWNASGLAYFTKSELLPKLNASGLTTKVLAHDWNWDVYDSYAASTVDDAAVRSNPNFGGIAWHGYGGDIAKQTTVHNQYPTLDAFGTEHSGGTWIANQQREDMNNIIDYTRNWAKSVTKWSLAVDQNMGPHNGGCGTCTGLITVHNGDGASGTVDYTVEYYTMGQLTKFVRPGAQRIASTASTNVPNVAWRNPDGSKALIAYNDASTAKTVTINWGGQHATYSLPGKTSATFTWAGTQSGGGSQTGAFVGLASKCLDVAGGSTTNGTAVQLYDCNGSTAQQWTVGTDGTVRSLGKCLDVTSASTADGAKVQLYDCNGTAAQQWSYNSTTGDVVNTAANKCLDVTGNSSTNGTRAQIWTCTGAANQKWHLQ
;
A
#
# COMPACT_ATOMS: atom_id res chain seq x y z
N MET A 1 79.14 0.76 36.11
CA MET A 1 79.44 -0.03 37.33
C MET A 1 78.25 -0.92 37.64
N SER A 2 78.55 -2.20 37.83
CA SER A 2 77.63 -3.32 38.03
C SER A 2 76.83 -3.22 39.33
N ARG A 3 75.56 -3.66 39.31
CA ARG A 3 75.06 -4.72 40.22
C ARG A 3 73.66 -5.21 39.84
N ARG A 4 73.59 -6.52 39.59
CA ARG A 4 72.41 -7.36 39.42
C ARG A 4 71.71 -7.62 40.76
N THR A 5 70.40 -7.91 40.73
CA THR A 5 69.66 -9.06 41.36
C THR A 5 68.17 -8.68 41.59
N PRO A 6 67.24 -9.62 41.89
CA PRO A 6 66.78 -10.74 41.07
C PRO A 6 65.23 -10.76 40.90
N ARG A 7 64.73 -11.62 40.00
CA ARG A 7 63.30 -11.94 39.82
C ARG A 7 62.82 -12.90 40.91
N THR A 8 61.65 -12.62 41.49
CA THR A 8 60.84 -13.60 42.24
C THR A 8 59.38 -13.50 41.82
N ALA A 9 58.86 -14.63 41.34
CA ALA A 9 57.48 -14.84 40.95
C ALA A 9 56.54 -14.81 42.17
N ARG A 10 55.34 -14.23 42.01
CA ARG A 10 54.22 -14.42 42.92
C ARG A 10 53.08 -15.09 42.16
N LEU A 11 52.75 -16.32 42.57
CA LEU A 11 51.48 -16.98 42.28
C LEU A 11 50.34 -16.16 42.93
N LEU A 12 49.27 -15.93 42.18
CA LEU A 12 47.96 -15.53 42.73
C LEU A 12 46.94 -16.58 42.27
N LEU A 13 46.40 -17.29 43.26
CA LEU A 13 45.32 -18.26 43.16
C LEU A 13 44.03 -17.53 42.76
N ALA A 14 43.42 -17.91 41.64
CA ALA A 14 42.07 -17.47 41.27
C ALA A 14 41.03 -18.35 41.98
N GLY A 15 40.32 -17.79 42.96
CA GLY A 15 39.11 -18.38 43.52
C GLY A 15 37.89 -17.91 42.72
N LEU A 16 37.26 -18.84 41.98
CA LEU A 16 35.94 -18.64 41.37
C LEU A 16 34.86 -18.84 42.44
N LEU A 17 34.18 -17.77 42.85
CA LEU A 17 32.84 -17.85 43.45
C LEU A 17 31.80 -17.67 42.35
N SER A 18 31.13 -18.76 41.99
CA SER A 18 29.93 -18.75 41.16
C SER A 18 28.70 -18.40 42.02
N VAL A 19 28.25 -17.16 41.95
CA VAL A 19 26.92 -16.78 42.44
C VAL A 19 25.92 -17.08 41.34
N ALA A 20 25.14 -18.16 41.52
CA ALA A 20 23.98 -18.46 40.69
C ALA A 20 22.88 -17.43 41.00
N GLY A 21 22.80 -16.38 40.19
CA GLY A 21 21.66 -15.46 40.20
C GLY A 21 20.45 -16.14 39.56
N PHE A 22 19.43 -16.44 40.36
CA PHE A 22 18.09 -16.72 39.86
C PHE A 22 17.58 -15.46 39.13
N THR A 23 17.67 -15.44 37.80
CA THR A 23 16.86 -14.52 37.00
C THR A 23 15.45 -15.07 36.99
N ALA A 24 14.64 -14.67 37.97
CA ALA A 24 13.20 -14.75 37.80
C ALA A 24 12.85 -13.90 36.58
N ALA A 25 12.47 -14.55 35.47
CA ALA A 25 11.93 -13.87 34.31
C ALA A 25 10.64 -13.19 34.76
N VAL A 26 10.70 -11.87 34.94
CA VAL A 26 9.51 -11.05 35.10
C VAL A 26 8.76 -11.16 33.76
N PRO A 27 7.52 -11.64 33.72
CA PRO A 27 6.74 -11.60 32.48
C PRO A 27 6.60 -10.13 32.07
N PRO A 28 6.67 -9.78 30.78
CA PRO A 28 6.43 -8.41 30.36
C PRO A 28 5.02 -8.01 30.83
N ALA A 29 4.95 -7.02 31.73
CA ALA A 29 3.71 -6.39 32.11
C ALA A 29 3.19 -5.61 30.88
N HIS A 30 2.25 -6.20 30.13
CA HIS A 30 1.63 -5.55 28.98
C HIS A 30 0.43 -4.74 29.45
N ALA A 31 0.64 -3.45 29.71
CA ALA A 31 -0.40 -2.56 30.19
C ALA A 31 -1.19 -1.93 29.03
N ALA A 32 -2.50 -1.79 29.23
CA ALA A 32 -3.25 -0.67 28.67
C ALA A 32 -2.49 0.65 28.86
N GLY A 33 -2.69 1.63 27.96
CA GLY A 33 -2.03 2.94 28.06
C GLY A 33 -1.29 3.42 26.81
N GLU A 34 -1.20 2.58 25.77
CA GLU A 34 -0.65 2.98 24.46
C GLU A 34 -1.42 4.20 23.93
N GLN A 35 -0.69 5.25 23.55
CA GLN A 35 -1.29 6.52 23.13
C GLN A 35 -1.64 6.48 21.64
N VAL A 36 -2.88 6.85 21.36
CA VAL A 36 -3.42 7.06 20.02
C VAL A 36 -3.55 8.56 19.78
N THR A 37 -3.01 9.02 18.67
CA THR A 37 -3.21 10.40 18.20
C THR A 37 -4.08 10.38 16.94
N ALA A 38 -5.18 11.12 16.95
CA ALA A 38 -6.02 11.35 15.78
C ALA A 38 -5.58 12.63 15.04
N TRP A 39 -5.52 12.56 13.71
CA TRP A 39 -5.18 13.67 12.83
C TRP A 39 -6.36 13.96 11.90
N LEU A 40 -7.00 15.11 12.04
CA LEU A 40 -8.29 15.37 11.40
C LEU A 40 -8.18 16.32 10.21
N THR A 41 -8.85 15.96 9.12
CA THR A 41 -9.20 16.87 8.03
C THR A 41 -10.73 16.99 7.96
N THR A 42 -11.28 18.17 8.21
CA THR A 42 -12.73 18.41 8.25
C THR A 42 -13.12 19.47 7.24
N THR A 43 -14.22 19.23 6.53
CA THR A 43 -14.86 20.24 5.66
C THR A 43 -16.24 20.60 6.20
N ASP A 44 -16.74 21.78 5.85
CA ASP A 44 -18.07 22.25 6.28
C ASP A 44 -19.08 22.40 5.14
N ASP A 45 -18.61 22.53 3.90
CA ASP A 45 -19.43 22.72 2.71
C ASP A 45 -19.96 21.38 2.14
N ALA A 46 -20.90 21.46 1.20
CA ALA A 46 -21.45 20.27 0.55
C ALA A 46 -20.46 19.65 -0.45
N ALA A 47 -19.62 20.50 -1.06
CA ALA A 47 -18.67 20.12 -2.08
C ALA A 47 -17.39 19.49 -1.49
N GLY A 48 -17.26 19.48 -0.16
CA GLY A 48 -16.13 18.88 0.55
C GLY A 48 -14.81 19.51 0.16
N ARG A 49 -14.76 20.84 0.05
CA ARG A 49 -13.58 21.61 -0.42
C ARG A 49 -13.10 22.64 0.59
N HIS A 50 -14.00 23.23 1.37
CA HIS A 50 -13.65 24.24 2.36
C HIS A 50 -13.17 23.56 3.65
N VAL A 51 -11.85 23.55 3.85
CA VAL A 51 -11.18 22.88 4.97
C VAL A 51 -11.21 23.76 6.21
N THR A 52 -11.86 23.29 7.27
CA THR A 52 -11.92 23.97 8.58
C THR A 52 -10.93 23.41 9.60
N ARG A 53 -10.50 22.15 9.40
CA ARG A 53 -9.36 21.53 10.08
C ARG A 53 -8.56 20.79 9.03
N GLY A 54 -7.26 21.04 8.92
CA GLY A 54 -6.40 20.39 7.93
C GLY A 54 -5.26 19.66 8.62
N LEU A 55 -5.28 18.32 8.59
CA LEU A 55 -4.28 17.46 9.26
C LEU A 55 -3.97 17.89 10.70
N GLN A 56 -5.01 18.27 11.45
CA GLN A 56 -4.86 18.81 12.79
C GLN A 56 -4.77 17.68 13.81
N ALA A 57 -3.63 17.58 14.52
CA ALA A 57 -3.47 16.68 15.65
C ALA A 57 -4.46 17.00 16.76
N GLN A 58 -5.05 15.96 17.33
CA GLN A 58 -5.94 16.03 18.48
C GLN A 58 -5.20 15.61 19.75
N THR A 59 -5.75 15.96 20.90
CA THR A 59 -5.23 15.48 22.19
C THR A 59 -5.18 13.94 22.16
N PRO A 60 -4.01 13.33 22.47
CA PRO A 60 -3.90 11.88 22.51
C PRO A 60 -4.86 11.25 23.51
N PHE A 61 -5.31 10.04 23.19
CA PHE A 61 -6.15 9.20 24.04
C PHE A 61 -5.54 7.80 24.13
N ALA A 62 -5.88 7.04 25.17
CA ALA A 62 -5.21 5.77 25.44
C ALA A 62 -6.05 4.57 25.04
N PHE A 63 -5.38 3.53 24.57
CA PHE A 63 -5.94 2.18 24.56
C PHE A 63 -6.19 1.70 26.00
N SER A 64 -7.38 1.16 26.24
CA SER A 64 -7.76 0.42 27.44
C SER A 64 -7.72 -1.09 27.18
N SER A 65 -7.58 -1.88 28.24
CA SER A 65 -7.58 -3.35 28.13
C SER A 65 -8.96 -3.89 27.76
N GLY A 66 -8.98 -5.01 27.04
CA GLY A 66 -10.19 -5.70 26.58
C GLY A 66 -10.61 -5.28 25.18
N THR A 67 -11.70 -5.87 24.70
CA THR A 67 -12.31 -5.53 23.40
C THR A 67 -13.49 -4.60 23.65
N GLY A 68 -13.54 -3.49 22.92
CA GLY A 68 -14.66 -2.56 22.93
C GLY A 68 -15.75 -3.00 21.95
N GLY A 69 -17.01 -2.66 22.26
CA GLY A 69 -18.16 -3.04 21.44
C GLY A 69 -19.09 -1.88 21.04
N SER A 70 -18.78 -0.63 21.41
CA SER A 70 -19.65 0.52 21.17
C SER A 70 -19.40 1.16 19.79
N GLY A 71 -20.47 1.62 19.15
CA GLY A 71 -20.38 2.34 17.87
C GLY A 71 -19.87 1.49 16.71
N GLU A 72 -19.13 2.12 15.80
CA GLU A 72 -18.50 1.48 14.64
C GLU A 72 -17.21 0.78 15.08
N ASN A 73 -17.24 -0.54 15.13
CA ASN A 73 -16.11 -1.36 15.56
C ASN A 73 -15.16 -1.65 14.40
N ILE A 74 -13.92 -1.17 14.49
CA ILE A 74 -12.84 -1.42 13.53
C ILE A 74 -11.78 -2.25 14.23
N THR A 75 -11.73 -3.55 13.93
CA THR A 75 -10.67 -4.43 14.44
C THR A 75 -9.47 -4.38 13.51
N VAL A 76 -8.31 -4.01 14.05
CA VAL A 76 -7.02 -3.98 13.37
C VAL A 76 -6.19 -5.18 13.82
N ASP A 77 -5.74 -5.98 12.85
CA ASP A 77 -4.81 -7.09 13.08
C ASP A 77 -3.51 -6.86 12.30
N GLU A 78 -2.42 -6.60 13.03
CA GLU A 78 -1.12 -6.28 12.43
C GLU A 78 -0.34 -7.52 11.94
N ASN A 79 -0.85 -8.71 12.23
CA ASN A 79 -0.23 -9.98 11.83
C ASN A 79 -0.73 -10.43 10.45
N THR A 80 -1.97 -10.12 10.08
CA THR A 80 -2.46 -10.31 8.71
C THR A 80 -2.00 -9.17 7.81
N ARG A 81 -1.08 -9.47 6.89
CA ARG A 81 -0.39 -8.50 6.02
C ARG A 81 -0.73 -8.72 4.54
N TYR A 82 -0.72 -7.62 3.79
CA TYR A 82 -1.01 -7.60 2.36
C TYR A 82 0.18 -6.95 1.60
N GLN A 83 -0.09 -6.11 0.59
CA GLN A 83 0.94 -5.44 -0.19
C GLN A 83 1.75 -4.42 0.62
N THR A 84 2.94 -4.12 0.11
CA THR A 84 3.82 -3.07 0.63
C THR A 84 3.58 -1.77 -0.13
N PHE A 85 3.40 -0.66 0.58
CA PHE A 85 3.20 0.67 0.03
C PHE A 85 4.48 1.19 -0.62
N THR A 86 4.36 1.62 -1.87
CA THR A 86 5.45 2.30 -2.60
C THR A 86 5.41 3.80 -2.31
N GLY A 87 4.22 4.41 -2.31
CA GLY A 87 4.07 5.83 -2.01
C GLY A 87 2.77 6.43 -2.54
N GLY A 88 2.50 7.67 -2.15
CA GLY A 88 1.39 8.46 -2.69
C GLY A 88 1.84 9.85 -3.12
N GLY A 89 1.09 10.46 -4.03
CA GLY A 89 1.36 11.83 -4.47
C GLY A 89 0.53 12.27 -5.65
N ALA A 90 1.15 13.00 -6.57
CA ALA A 90 0.51 13.61 -7.71
C ALA A 90 1.47 13.69 -8.90
N SER A 91 0.98 14.14 -10.05
CA SER A 91 1.83 14.31 -11.23
C SER A 91 2.46 15.69 -11.29
N PHE A 92 3.77 15.73 -11.54
CA PHE A 92 4.50 16.97 -11.77
C PHE A 92 4.45 17.33 -13.25
N THR A 93 3.32 17.86 -13.67
CA THR A 93 3.08 18.25 -15.07
C THR A 93 3.91 19.47 -15.47
N ASP A 94 4.03 19.72 -16.77
CA ASP A 94 4.70 20.93 -17.30
C ASP A 94 4.07 22.21 -16.71
N THR A 95 2.73 22.26 -16.65
CA THR A 95 1.99 23.34 -15.99
C THR A 95 2.38 23.52 -14.54
N ALA A 96 2.38 22.43 -13.75
CA ALA A 96 2.73 22.49 -12.34
C ALA A 96 4.16 22.99 -12.14
N ALA A 97 5.11 22.49 -12.94
CA ALA A 97 6.51 22.85 -12.82
C ALA A 97 6.76 24.31 -13.23
N TRP A 98 6.15 24.77 -14.34
CA TRP A 98 6.24 26.16 -14.78
C TRP A 98 5.66 27.13 -13.75
N LEU A 99 4.46 26.85 -13.22
CA LEU A 99 3.81 27.68 -12.20
C LEU A 99 4.71 27.84 -10.98
N MET A 100 5.33 26.76 -10.53
CA MET A 100 6.16 26.77 -9.32
C MET A 100 7.55 27.38 -9.53
N ASN A 101 8.08 27.42 -10.75
CA ASN A 101 9.49 27.75 -10.99
C ASN A 101 9.72 28.96 -11.90
N SER A 102 9.29 28.93 -13.17
CA SER A 102 9.66 29.94 -14.17
C SER A 102 8.54 30.85 -14.66
N SER A 103 7.30 30.66 -14.18
CA SER A 103 6.17 31.56 -14.48
C SER A 103 6.36 32.98 -13.94
N GLY A 104 7.19 33.14 -12.91
CA GLY A 104 7.30 34.37 -12.12
C GLY A 104 6.21 34.51 -11.05
N ALA A 105 5.30 33.55 -10.91
CA ALA A 105 4.24 33.58 -9.91
C ALA A 105 4.80 33.50 -8.49
N LEU A 106 5.73 32.57 -8.22
CA LEU A 106 6.29 32.35 -6.89
C LEU A 106 7.71 32.91 -6.74
N SER A 107 7.98 33.52 -5.60
CA SER A 107 9.37 33.77 -5.17
C SER A 107 10.09 32.45 -4.88
N THR A 108 11.42 32.42 -4.98
CA THR A 108 12.22 31.24 -4.60
C THR A 108 11.94 30.79 -3.16
N ALA A 109 11.72 31.72 -2.24
CA ALA A 109 11.39 31.42 -0.85
C ALA A 109 10.02 30.73 -0.74
N THR A 110 9.00 31.27 -1.40
CA THR A 110 7.64 30.67 -1.43
C THR A 110 7.69 29.28 -2.06
N ARG A 111 8.35 29.14 -3.22
CA ARG A 111 8.53 27.85 -3.89
C ARG A 111 9.20 26.82 -2.98
N ASN A 112 10.30 27.18 -2.31
CA ASN A 112 11.01 26.25 -1.43
C ASN A 112 10.16 25.85 -0.22
N ALA A 113 9.41 26.78 0.38
CA ALA A 113 8.49 26.48 1.47
C ALA A 113 7.35 25.55 1.01
N THR A 114 6.80 25.78 -0.18
CA THR A 114 5.77 24.91 -0.78
C THR A 114 6.32 23.52 -1.08
N MET A 115 7.51 23.41 -1.68
CA MET A 115 8.17 22.13 -1.92
C MET A 115 8.43 21.36 -0.61
N ALA A 116 8.85 22.04 0.46
CA ALA A 116 9.01 21.41 1.77
C ALA A 116 7.66 20.89 2.32
N LYS A 117 6.58 21.68 2.21
CA LYS A 117 5.24 21.24 2.63
C LYS A 117 4.71 20.05 1.83
N LEU A 118 5.04 19.95 0.55
CA LEU A 118 4.65 18.80 -0.29
C LEU A 118 5.50 17.57 0.03
N PHE A 119 6.82 17.68 -0.04
CA PHE A 119 7.71 16.52 -0.10
C PHE A 119 8.38 16.16 1.22
N SER A 120 8.62 17.10 2.14
CA SER A 120 9.30 16.76 3.41
C SER A 120 8.43 15.79 4.23
N PRO A 121 8.95 14.61 4.63
CA PRO A 121 8.19 13.68 5.47
C PRO A 121 7.99 14.21 6.90
N THR A 122 8.82 15.16 7.35
CA THR A 122 8.75 15.77 8.69
C THR A 122 7.92 17.05 8.67
N ASP A 123 8.25 17.98 7.77
CA ASP A 123 7.72 19.34 7.77
C ASP A 123 6.48 19.48 6.88
N GLY A 124 6.23 18.48 6.02
CA GLY A 124 5.16 18.45 5.04
C GLY A 124 4.25 17.24 5.16
N ILE A 125 3.58 16.93 4.06
CA ILE A 125 2.77 15.70 3.88
C ILE A 125 3.60 14.52 3.39
N GLY A 126 4.85 14.71 2.96
CA GLY A 126 5.75 13.61 2.64
C GLY A 126 5.37 12.84 1.37
N LEU A 127 4.98 13.56 0.29
CA LEU A 127 4.74 12.92 -1.00
C LEU A 127 5.92 12.02 -1.38
N SER A 128 5.62 10.79 -1.75
CA SER A 128 6.59 9.70 -1.92
C SER A 128 6.44 8.95 -3.24
N PHE A 129 5.47 9.34 -4.07
CA PHE A 129 5.31 8.85 -5.42
C PHE A 129 4.96 10.01 -6.35
N LEU A 130 5.76 10.23 -7.39
CA LEU A 130 5.64 11.34 -8.32
C LEU A 130 5.53 10.79 -9.74
N ARG A 131 4.54 11.25 -10.51
CA ARG A 131 4.37 10.88 -11.91
C ARG A 131 4.74 12.07 -12.80
N ASN A 132 5.71 11.90 -13.70
CA ASN A 132 6.12 12.94 -14.63
C ASN A 132 5.68 12.58 -16.05
N PRO A 133 5.02 13.49 -16.76
CA PRO A 133 4.85 13.32 -18.20
C PRO A 133 6.17 13.20 -18.94
N MET A 134 6.23 12.25 -19.89
CA MET A 134 7.30 12.15 -20.87
C MET A 134 6.90 12.94 -22.11
N GLY A 135 7.28 14.21 -22.15
CA GLY A 135 6.81 15.18 -23.14
C GLY A 135 5.51 15.87 -22.69
N ALA A 136 4.80 16.48 -23.63
CA ALA A 136 3.55 17.17 -23.32
C ALA A 136 2.41 16.21 -22.96
N SER A 137 1.69 16.53 -21.89
CA SER A 137 0.35 16.02 -21.56
C SER A 137 -0.73 17.04 -21.95
N ASP A 138 -1.99 16.83 -21.52
CA ASP A 138 -3.02 17.88 -21.57
C ASP A 138 -2.69 19.05 -20.63
N LEU A 139 -2.15 18.79 -19.44
CA LEU A 139 -1.62 19.81 -18.52
C LEU A 139 -0.19 20.26 -18.88
N ALA A 140 0.00 20.62 -20.15
CA ALA A 140 1.18 21.31 -20.64
C ALA A 140 0.81 22.67 -21.22
N ARG A 141 1.78 23.59 -21.27
CA ARG A 141 1.59 24.92 -21.86
C ARG A 141 1.35 24.86 -23.37
N TYR A 142 1.93 23.87 -24.06
CA TYR A 142 1.81 23.62 -25.49
C TYR A 142 2.23 22.18 -25.80
N GLY A 143 2.01 21.72 -27.04
CA GLY A 143 2.39 20.39 -27.49
C GLY A 143 3.88 20.32 -27.85
N TYR A 144 4.58 19.33 -27.29
CA TYR A 144 5.97 19.00 -27.61
C TYR A 144 6.26 17.52 -27.32
N SER A 145 7.28 16.99 -27.96
CA SER A 145 7.98 15.76 -27.58
C SER A 145 9.46 16.06 -27.36
N TYR A 146 10.26 15.06 -26.98
CA TYR A 146 11.70 15.24 -26.87
C TYR A 146 12.44 15.08 -28.20
N ASP A 147 11.77 14.77 -29.30
CA ASP A 147 12.41 14.52 -30.62
C ASP A 147 11.56 15.10 -31.76
N ASP A 148 11.10 16.34 -31.58
CA ASP A 148 10.32 17.05 -32.59
C ASP A 148 11.22 17.52 -33.74
N VAL A 149 10.79 17.23 -34.97
CA VAL A 149 11.45 17.66 -36.22
C VAL A 149 10.47 18.44 -37.09
N ALA A 150 10.99 19.14 -38.11
CA ALA A 150 10.16 19.85 -39.07
C ALA A 150 9.15 18.91 -39.75
N ALA A 151 7.93 19.40 -40.00
CA ALA A 151 6.88 18.61 -40.62
C ALA A 151 7.36 17.94 -41.92
N GLY A 152 7.10 16.62 -42.04
CA GLY A 152 7.53 15.80 -43.17
C GLY A 152 8.94 15.21 -43.05
N GLN A 153 9.70 15.54 -42.00
CA GLN A 153 10.99 14.90 -41.68
C GLN A 153 10.80 13.75 -40.68
N THR A 154 11.79 12.86 -40.61
CA THR A 154 11.88 11.77 -39.62
C THR A 154 13.27 11.74 -38.98
N ASP A 155 13.36 11.21 -37.76
CA ASP A 155 14.63 11.03 -37.05
C ASP A 155 14.75 9.63 -36.41
N PRO A 156 14.85 8.56 -37.23
CA PRO A 156 14.90 7.19 -36.71
C PRO A 156 16.10 6.90 -35.79
N ASN A 157 17.13 7.75 -35.81
CA ASN A 157 18.33 7.65 -34.97
C ASN A 157 18.26 8.56 -33.73
N LEU A 158 17.17 9.32 -33.56
CA LEU A 158 16.92 10.23 -32.45
C LEU A 158 18.05 11.28 -32.28
N THR A 159 18.63 11.75 -33.38
CA THR A 159 19.75 12.71 -33.36
C THR A 159 19.36 14.08 -32.80
N SER A 160 18.08 14.42 -32.86
CA SER A 160 17.48 15.65 -32.37
C SER A 160 16.97 15.54 -30.92
N PHE A 161 17.05 14.34 -30.34
CA PHE A 161 16.51 14.07 -29.01
C PHE A 161 17.09 15.00 -27.95
N SER A 162 16.22 15.66 -27.17
CA SER A 162 16.61 16.57 -26.10
C SER A 162 15.54 16.72 -25.03
N ILE A 163 15.96 16.61 -23.76
CA ILE A 163 15.13 16.97 -22.60
C ILE A 163 15.26 18.45 -22.20
N ALA A 164 15.78 19.31 -23.08
CA ALA A 164 16.07 20.71 -22.77
C ALA A 164 14.86 21.48 -22.22
N HIS A 165 13.65 21.15 -22.68
CA HIS A 165 12.42 21.71 -22.15
C HIS A 165 12.28 21.46 -20.64
N ASP A 166 12.50 20.23 -20.20
CA ASP A 166 12.34 19.82 -18.81
C ASP A 166 13.45 20.35 -17.90
N LEU A 167 14.63 20.66 -18.45
CA LEU A 167 15.75 21.24 -17.71
C LEU A 167 15.43 22.63 -17.14
N ALA A 168 14.44 23.32 -17.71
CA ALA A 168 13.99 24.61 -17.19
C ALA A 168 13.22 24.46 -15.87
N ASP A 169 12.32 23.48 -15.77
CA ASP A 169 11.30 23.42 -14.71
C ASP A 169 11.16 22.04 -14.06
N VAL A 170 10.77 21.00 -14.82
CA VAL A 170 10.40 19.68 -14.30
C VAL A 170 11.60 19.00 -13.61
N VAL A 171 12.77 18.96 -14.26
CA VAL A 171 13.96 18.29 -13.74
C VAL A 171 14.47 18.97 -12.46
N PRO A 172 14.71 20.30 -12.41
CA PRO A 172 15.14 20.97 -11.19
C PRO A 172 14.20 20.75 -9.99
N LEU A 173 12.88 20.81 -10.20
CA LEU A 173 11.92 20.61 -9.12
C LEU A 173 11.82 19.15 -8.68
N THR A 174 11.92 18.20 -9.62
CA THR A 174 11.98 16.76 -9.28
C THR A 174 13.24 16.44 -8.47
N LYS A 175 14.39 17.05 -8.80
CA LYS A 175 15.62 16.93 -7.99
C LYS A 175 15.44 17.51 -6.59
N GLN A 176 14.77 18.66 -6.48
CA GLN A 176 14.44 19.24 -5.17
C GLN A 176 13.53 18.31 -4.37
N ALA A 177 12.50 17.72 -5.00
CA ALA A 177 11.63 16.74 -4.36
C ALA A 177 12.39 15.52 -3.82
N LEU A 178 13.29 14.94 -4.63
CA LEU A 178 14.19 13.84 -4.22
C LEU A 178 15.11 14.24 -3.05
N SER A 179 15.58 15.48 -3.02
CA SER A 179 16.42 15.97 -1.90
C SER A 179 15.64 16.12 -0.60
N LEU A 180 14.35 16.47 -0.68
CA LEU A 180 13.46 16.61 0.47
C LEU A 180 12.91 15.27 0.95
N ASN A 181 12.74 14.31 0.04
CA ASN A 181 12.32 12.95 0.32
C ASN A 181 13.16 11.94 -0.47
N PRO A 182 14.27 11.44 0.11
CA PRO A 182 15.12 10.45 -0.55
C PRO A 182 14.43 9.10 -0.85
N SER A 183 13.28 8.84 -0.24
CA SER A 183 12.46 7.65 -0.50
C SER A 183 11.42 7.85 -1.61
N LEU A 184 11.41 9.03 -2.26
CA LEU A 184 10.51 9.35 -3.37
C LEU A 184 10.75 8.43 -4.56
N THR A 185 9.67 7.80 -5.03
CA THR A 185 9.64 7.06 -6.29
C THR A 185 9.17 7.98 -7.41
N VAL A 186 9.93 8.04 -8.51
CA VAL A 186 9.54 8.75 -9.73
C VAL A 186 9.09 7.73 -10.77
N MET A 187 7.91 7.96 -11.34
CA MET A 187 7.44 7.25 -12.54
C MET A 187 7.25 8.22 -13.70
N ALA A 188 7.22 7.71 -14.93
CA ALA A 188 6.96 8.53 -16.10
C ALA A 188 6.10 7.83 -17.16
N SER A 189 5.32 8.60 -17.90
CA SER A 189 4.40 8.08 -18.92
C SER A 189 4.34 9.04 -20.10
N PRO A 190 4.45 8.59 -21.37
CA PRO A 190 4.20 9.46 -22.50
C PRO A 190 2.71 9.53 -22.80
N TRP A 191 2.23 10.74 -23.13
CA TRP A 191 0.92 10.93 -23.74
C TRP A 191 0.96 10.66 -25.23
N THR A 192 2.11 10.89 -25.87
CA THR A 192 2.25 10.76 -27.30
C THR A 192 3.69 10.48 -27.69
N ALA A 193 3.89 9.81 -28.82
CA ALA A 193 5.19 9.76 -29.49
C ALA A 193 5.45 11.05 -30.28
N PRO A 194 6.71 11.33 -30.66
CA PRO A 194 7.01 12.35 -31.66
C PRO A 194 6.10 12.22 -32.89
N ALA A 195 5.62 13.36 -33.41
CA ALA A 195 4.61 13.39 -34.46
C ALA A 195 5.01 12.58 -35.72
N TRP A 196 6.30 12.57 -36.06
CA TRP A 196 6.84 11.85 -37.21
C TRP A 196 6.79 10.31 -37.06
N MET A 197 6.66 9.79 -35.85
CA MET A 197 6.48 8.35 -35.58
C MET A 197 5.01 7.89 -35.73
N LYS A 198 4.09 8.82 -36.00
CA LYS A 198 2.65 8.56 -36.01
C LYS A 198 2.07 8.66 -37.41
N ASP A 199 1.03 7.88 -37.67
CA ASP A 199 0.33 7.90 -38.96
C ASP A 199 -0.37 9.24 -39.27
N SER A 200 -0.75 9.96 -38.21
CA SER A 200 -1.39 11.27 -38.28
C SER A 200 -0.42 12.42 -38.58
N GLY A 201 0.90 12.20 -38.39
CA GLY A 201 1.88 13.29 -38.42
C GLY A 201 1.65 14.37 -37.37
N SER A 202 0.91 14.05 -36.30
CA SER A 202 0.41 15.00 -35.29
C SER A 202 0.65 14.49 -33.88
N LEU A 203 0.90 15.38 -32.91
CA LEU A 203 0.95 15.03 -31.49
C LEU A 203 -0.44 14.66 -30.92
N ASN A 204 -1.52 15.15 -31.56
CA ASN A 204 -2.89 14.91 -31.13
C ASN A 204 -3.50 13.74 -31.91
N GLY A 205 -3.75 12.62 -31.23
CA GLY A 205 -4.34 11.40 -31.79
C GLY A 205 -3.48 10.70 -32.85
N GLY A 206 -4.02 9.67 -33.48
CA GLY A 206 -3.26 8.80 -34.40
C GLY A 206 -2.54 7.66 -33.69
N TRP A 207 -1.94 6.79 -34.48
CA TRP A 207 -1.37 5.52 -34.07
C TRP A 207 0.14 5.53 -34.26
N LEU A 208 0.86 4.86 -33.37
CA LEU A 208 2.29 4.61 -33.57
C LEU A 208 2.48 3.69 -34.77
N LYS A 209 3.30 4.12 -35.73
CA LYS A 209 3.70 3.31 -36.88
C LYS A 209 4.54 2.11 -36.43
N SER A 210 4.23 0.92 -36.93
CA SER A 210 4.92 -0.30 -36.49
C SER A 210 6.39 -0.32 -36.90
N GLU A 211 6.74 0.32 -38.02
CA GLU A 211 8.13 0.53 -38.44
C GLU A 211 8.95 1.38 -37.47
N ASP A 212 8.30 2.21 -36.64
CA ASP A 212 8.95 3.11 -35.69
C ASP A 212 9.02 2.55 -34.26
N TYR A 213 8.53 1.33 -34.01
CA TYR A 213 8.57 0.70 -32.68
C TYR A 213 10.00 0.63 -32.11
N GLY A 214 10.97 0.26 -32.93
CA GLY A 214 12.37 0.23 -32.53
C GLY A 214 12.89 1.62 -32.15
N ALA A 215 12.58 2.66 -32.93
CA ALA A 215 12.97 4.03 -32.64
C ALA A 215 12.29 4.54 -31.35
N TYR A 216 11.00 4.24 -31.17
CA TYR A 216 10.26 4.66 -29.99
C TYR A 216 10.77 3.99 -28.71
N ALA A 217 11.13 2.71 -28.74
CA ALA A 217 11.76 2.08 -27.58
C ALA A 217 13.16 2.67 -27.27
N ASN A 218 13.92 3.14 -28.28
CA ASN A 218 15.15 3.91 -28.04
C ASN A 218 14.86 5.30 -27.44
N TYR A 219 13.72 5.91 -27.75
CA TYR A 219 13.28 7.19 -27.17
C TYR A 219 13.09 7.07 -25.65
N PHE A 220 12.48 5.97 -25.18
CA PHE A 220 12.43 5.65 -23.75
C PHE A 220 13.82 5.51 -23.14
N VAL A 221 14.73 4.76 -23.78
CA VAL A 221 16.10 4.58 -23.28
C VAL A 221 16.83 5.92 -23.16
N LYS A 222 16.75 6.79 -24.18
CA LYS A 222 17.37 8.13 -24.14
C LYS A 222 16.78 9.02 -23.05
N TYR A 223 15.46 9.01 -22.87
CA TYR A 223 14.80 9.73 -21.78
C TYR A 223 15.32 9.27 -20.41
N LEU A 224 15.30 7.96 -20.16
CA LEU A 224 15.71 7.38 -18.88
C LEU A 224 17.19 7.65 -18.56
N GLN A 225 18.06 7.58 -19.57
CA GLN A 225 19.47 7.92 -19.44
C GLN A 225 19.66 9.41 -19.15
N ALA A 226 19.01 10.29 -19.93
CA ALA A 226 19.14 11.74 -19.75
C ALA A 226 18.63 12.20 -18.37
N TYR A 227 17.50 11.66 -17.89
CA TYR A 227 17.00 11.96 -16.55
C TYR A 227 17.92 11.42 -15.45
N LYS A 228 18.44 10.20 -15.61
CA LYS A 228 19.44 9.63 -14.69
C LYS A 228 20.71 10.49 -14.63
N ASP A 229 21.19 11.00 -15.75
CA ASP A 229 22.37 11.88 -15.82
C ASP A 229 22.14 13.23 -15.12
N GLN A 230 20.89 13.67 -15.01
CA GLN A 230 20.52 14.83 -14.19
C GLN A 230 20.37 14.50 -12.70
N GLY A 231 20.52 13.24 -12.29
CA GLY A 231 20.32 12.79 -10.91
C GLY A 231 18.85 12.51 -10.57
N VAL A 232 18.00 12.26 -11.57
CA VAL A 232 16.59 11.89 -11.41
C VAL A 232 16.38 10.47 -11.95
N PRO A 233 16.68 9.42 -11.18
CA PRO A 233 16.39 8.07 -11.62
C PRO A 233 14.87 7.84 -11.69
N VAL A 234 14.40 7.36 -12.84
CA VAL A 234 12.99 7.00 -13.06
C VAL A 234 12.82 5.50 -12.79
N SER A 235 12.02 5.16 -11.78
CA SER A 235 11.84 3.79 -11.29
C SER A 235 10.82 3.02 -12.13
N TYR A 236 9.76 3.69 -12.58
CA TYR A 236 8.69 3.06 -13.36
C TYR A 236 8.37 3.87 -14.61
N VAL A 237 8.00 3.18 -15.68
CA VAL A 237 7.35 3.78 -16.85
C VAL A 237 6.11 3.00 -17.26
N THR A 238 5.16 3.67 -17.89
CA THR A 238 4.12 3.00 -18.67
C THR A 238 4.40 3.23 -20.16
N VAL A 239 3.96 2.30 -21.02
CA VAL A 239 4.22 2.42 -22.47
C VAL A 239 3.47 3.61 -23.07
N GLN A 240 2.28 3.85 -22.57
CA GLN A 240 1.38 4.88 -23.07
C GLN A 240 0.42 5.23 -21.95
N ASN A 241 0.30 6.52 -21.67
CA ASN A 241 -0.82 7.04 -20.90
C ASN A 241 -2.09 6.82 -21.71
N GLU A 242 -3.08 6.14 -21.14
CA GLU A 242 -4.43 6.18 -21.67
C GLU A 242 -4.58 5.69 -23.14
N PRO A 243 -4.16 4.45 -23.48
CA PRO A 243 -3.85 4.01 -24.86
C PRO A 243 -5.03 3.93 -25.83
N THR A 244 -6.26 4.18 -25.38
CA THR A 244 -7.48 4.20 -26.20
C THR A 244 -8.06 5.59 -26.40
N CYS A 245 -7.37 6.60 -25.89
CA CYS A 245 -7.82 7.97 -25.77
C CYS A 245 -6.72 8.90 -26.31
N CYS A 246 -6.94 10.19 -26.53
CA CYS A 246 -8.16 11.00 -26.66
C CYS A 246 -7.95 11.86 -27.92
N SER A 247 -8.78 12.87 -28.17
CA SER A 247 -8.54 13.87 -29.22
C SER A 247 -8.50 15.29 -28.65
N GLY A 248 -7.82 16.21 -29.33
CA GLY A 248 -7.77 17.63 -28.98
C GLY A 248 -6.61 18.06 -28.08
N TYR A 249 -5.74 17.14 -27.68
CA TYR A 249 -4.52 17.38 -26.91
C TYR A 249 -3.50 16.25 -27.20
N PRO A 250 -2.24 16.35 -26.72
CA PRO A 250 -1.24 15.31 -26.95
C PRO A 250 -1.76 13.95 -26.52
N SER A 251 -1.85 13.02 -27.46
CA SER A 251 -2.41 11.68 -27.26
C SER A 251 -1.94 10.72 -28.34
N MET A 252 -1.97 9.42 -28.07
CA MET A 252 -1.64 8.40 -29.05
C MET A 252 -2.40 7.10 -28.78
N SER A 253 -3.05 6.59 -29.82
CA SER A 253 -3.80 5.36 -29.76
C SER A 253 -2.91 4.14 -30.03
N TRP A 254 -3.25 3.05 -29.36
CA TRP A 254 -2.68 1.73 -29.61
C TRP A 254 -3.76 0.72 -29.88
N ASN A 255 -3.41 -0.33 -30.64
CA ASN A 255 -4.19 -1.55 -30.59
C ASN A 255 -3.57 -2.46 -29.52
N ALA A 256 -4.40 -3.32 -28.91
CA ALA A 256 -3.97 -4.11 -27.77
C ALA A 256 -2.81 -5.07 -28.08
N SER A 257 -2.83 -5.70 -29.27
CA SER A 257 -1.77 -6.63 -29.69
C SER A 257 -0.44 -5.93 -29.95
N GLY A 258 -0.47 -4.73 -30.53
CA GLY A 258 0.69 -3.88 -30.76
C GLY A 258 1.29 -3.38 -29.46
N LEU A 259 0.46 -2.97 -28.49
CA LEU A 259 0.93 -2.54 -27.17
C LEU A 259 1.63 -3.68 -26.42
N ALA A 260 1.04 -4.88 -26.46
CA ALA A 260 1.63 -6.09 -25.89
C ALA A 260 2.93 -6.47 -26.61
N TYR A 261 2.94 -6.43 -27.95
CA TYR A 261 4.12 -6.71 -28.77
C TYR A 261 5.25 -5.72 -28.47
N PHE A 262 4.97 -4.42 -28.46
CA PHE A 262 5.96 -3.39 -28.16
C PHE A 262 6.55 -3.57 -26.77
N THR A 263 5.70 -3.81 -25.77
CA THR A 263 6.15 -4.09 -24.39
C THR A 263 7.12 -5.26 -24.36
N LYS A 264 6.71 -6.40 -24.93
CA LYS A 264 7.46 -7.66 -24.87
C LYS A 264 8.72 -7.67 -25.73
N SER A 265 8.60 -7.23 -26.98
CA SER A 265 9.59 -7.46 -28.03
C SER A 265 10.53 -6.27 -28.23
N GLU A 266 10.14 -5.07 -27.80
CA GLU A 266 10.90 -3.84 -28.06
C GLU A 266 11.39 -3.21 -26.77
N LEU A 267 10.48 -2.78 -25.89
CA LEU A 267 10.85 -1.98 -24.72
C LEU A 267 11.59 -2.80 -23.67
N LEU A 268 11.03 -3.92 -23.21
CA LEU A 268 11.65 -4.72 -22.15
C LEU A 268 13.07 -5.20 -22.53
N PRO A 269 13.34 -5.74 -23.73
CA PRO A 269 14.70 -6.13 -24.13
C PRO A 269 15.67 -4.95 -24.21
N LYS A 270 15.23 -3.78 -24.69
CA LYS A 270 16.09 -2.60 -24.81
C LYS A 270 16.47 -1.99 -23.47
N LEU A 271 15.55 -1.96 -22.51
CA LEU A 271 15.86 -1.55 -21.14
C LEU A 271 16.92 -2.47 -20.52
N ASN A 272 16.75 -3.78 -20.70
CA ASN A 272 17.70 -4.78 -20.21
C ASN A 272 19.09 -4.61 -20.85
N ALA A 273 19.14 -4.53 -22.19
CA ALA A 273 20.37 -4.35 -22.95
C ALA A 273 21.11 -3.04 -22.64
N SER A 274 20.37 -2.00 -22.23
CA SER A 274 20.92 -0.71 -21.83
C SER A 274 21.34 -0.65 -20.35
N GLY A 275 21.19 -1.74 -19.59
CA GLY A 275 21.50 -1.79 -18.16
C GLY A 275 20.60 -0.90 -17.30
N LEU A 276 19.43 -0.52 -17.78
CA LEU A 276 18.45 0.28 -17.04
C LEU A 276 17.62 -0.64 -16.14
N THR A 277 17.47 -0.26 -14.87
CA THR A 277 16.67 -1.02 -13.89
C THR A 277 15.21 -0.60 -13.83
N THR A 278 14.84 0.43 -14.60
CA THR A 278 13.47 0.94 -14.71
C THR A 278 12.51 -0.19 -15.07
N LYS A 279 11.35 -0.18 -14.42
CA LYS A 279 10.32 -1.19 -14.60
C LYS A 279 9.19 -0.66 -15.48
N VAL A 280 8.65 -1.50 -16.35
CA VAL A 280 7.50 -1.19 -17.20
C VAL A 280 6.23 -1.68 -16.51
N LEU A 281 5.26 -0.80 -16.33
CA LEU A 281 3.91 -1.12 -15.89
C LEU A 281 3.00 -1.24 -17.12
N ALA A 282 2.21 -2.31 -17.18
CA ALA A 282 1.17 -2.47 -18.20
C ALA A 282 -0.02 -1.55 -17.93
N HIS A 283 -0.89 -1.38 -18.93
CA HIS A 283 -2.20 -0.72 -18.86
C HIS A 283 -2.20 0.82 -18.82
N ASP A 284 -2.04 1.42 -17.63
CA ASP A 284 -2.11 2.87 -17.37
C ASP A 284 -3.43 3.52 -17.82
N TRP A 285 -4.54 2.89 -17.42
CA TRP A 285 -5.90 3.29 -17.79
C TRP A 285 -6.96 2.65 -16.86
N ASN A 286 -8.24 2.85 -17.17
CA ASN A 286 -9.42 2.47 -16.37
C ASN A 286 -9.66 0.96 -16.25
N TRP A 287 -10.38 0.56 -15.20
CA TRP A 287 -10.64 -0.85 -14.88
C TRP A 287 -11.49 -1.57 -15.92
N ASP A 288 -12.44 -0.88 -16.55
CA ASP A 288 -13.42 -1.41 -17.50
C ASP A 288 -12.84 -1.86 -18.84
N VAL A 289 -11.62 -1.48 -19.18
CA VAL A 289 -10.96 -1.91 -20.43
C VAL A 289 -9.68 -2.74 -20.20
N TYR A 290 -9.43 -3.19 -18.97
CA TYR A 290 -8.35 -4.13 -18.68
C TYR A 290 -8.37 -5.34 -19.62
N ASP A 291 -9.55 -5.94 -19.76
CA ASP A 291 -9.73 -7.19 -20.52
C ASP A 291 -9.37 -7.00 -22.00
N SER A 292 -9.55 -5.79 -22.55
CA SER A 292 -9.27 -5.49 -23.95
C SER A 292 -7.84 -5.02 -24.21
N TYR A 293 -7.13 -4.41 -23.24
CA TYR A 293 -5.83 -3.76 -23.49
C TYR A 293 -4.64 -4.29 -22.69
N ALA A 294 -4.86 -4.79 -21.48
CA ALA A 294 -3.77 -5.19 -20.60
C ALA A 294 -3.71 -6.69 -20.34
N ALA A 295 -4.85 -7.40 -20.41
CA ALA A 295 -4.90 -8.84 -20.15
C ALA A 295 -3.87 -9.62 -20.99
N SER A 296 -3.75 -9.35 -22.29
CA SER A 296 -2.77 -10.03 -23.16
C SER A 296 -1.31 -9.83 -22.73
N THR A 297 -0.97 -8.65 -22.22
CA THR A 297 0.38 -8.33 -21.73
C THR A 297 0.64 -9.02 -20.39
N VAL A 298 -0.34 -9.00 -19.49
CA VAL A 298 -0.23 -9.55 -18.14
C VAL A 298 -0.31 -11.09 -18.15
N ASP A 299 -1.09 -11.69 -19.03
CA ASP A 299 -1.24 -13.15 -19.14
C ASP A 299 0.06 -13.81 -19.60
N ASP A 300 0.88 -13.10 -20.38
CA ASP A 300 2.15 -13.59 -20.88
C ASP A 300 3.19 -13.77 -19.76
N ALA A 301 3.49 -15.04 -19.42
CA ALA A 301 4.46 -15.38 -18.40
C ALA A 301 5.89 -14.90 -18.72
N ALA A 302 6.26 -14.75 -20.00
CA ALA A 302 7.56 -14.22 -20.40
C ALA A 302 7.67 -12.71 -20.13
N VAL A 303 6.56 -11.98 -20.23
CA VAL A 303 6.48 -10.57 -19.79
C VAL A 303 6.58 -10.51 -18.27
N ARG A 304 5.75 -11.27 -17.54
CA ARG A 304 5.75 -11.26 -16.06
C ARG A 304 7.07 -11.67 -15.42
N SER A 305 7.83 -12.57 -16.05
CA SER A 305 9.14 -13.01 -15.56
C SER A 305 10.31 -12.11 -16.00
N ASN A 306 10.06 -11.11 -16.86
CA ASN A 306 11.11 -10.21 -17.30
C ASN A 306 11.58 -9.29 -16.15
N PRO A 307 12.89 -9.13 -15.92
CA PRO A 307 13.41 -8.30 -14.84
C PRO A 307 13.11 -6.81 -14.99
N ASN A 308 12.68 -6.33 -16.16
CA ASN A 308 12.23 -4.96 -16.37
C ASN A 308 10.70 -4.83 -16.35
N PHE A 309 9.93 -5.88 -16.09
CA PHE A 309 8.50 -5.76 -15.90
C PHE A 309 8.18 -5.51 -14.42
N GLY A 310 7.28 -4.54 -14.16
CA GLY A 310 7.03 -4.00 -12.82
C GLY A 310 5.63 -4.27 -12.27
N GLY A 311 4.66 -4.65 -13.10
CA GLY A 311 3.28 -4.78 -12.67
C GLY A 311 2.28 -4.10 -13.60
N ILE A 312 1.21 -3.60 -13.02
CA ILE A 312 0.10 -2.95 -13.73
C ILE A 312 -0.25 -1.59 -13.12
N ALA A 313 -0.58 -0.62 -13.97
CA ALA A 313 -0.99 0.73 -13.62
C ALA A 313 -2.50 0.92 -13.86
N TRP A 314 -3.18 1.60 -12.94
CA TRP A 314 -4.62 1.79 -12.95
C TRP A 314 -5.00 3.27 -12.81
N HIS A 315 -5.96 3.69 -13.64
CA HIS A 315 -6.72 4.92 -13.47
C HIS A 315 -8.12 4.58 -12.93
N GLY A 316 -8.77 5.54 -12.28
CA GLY A 316 -10.11 5.32 -11.70
C GLY A 316 -11.23 6.18 -12.27
N TYR A 317 -11.17 6.53 -13.55
CA TYR A 317 -12.23 7.32 -14.20
C TYR A 317 -13.42 6.46 -14.68
N GLY A 318 -13.25 5.13 -14.74
CA GLY A 318 -14.27 4.21 -15.21
C GLY A 318 -14.07 2.77 -14.75
N GLY A 319 -15.17 2.02 -14.70
CA GLY A 319 -15.19 0.61 -14.30
C GLY A 319 -15.30 0.36 -12.81
N ASP A 320 -15.02 -0.89 -12.42
CA ASP A 320 -15.14 -1.38 -11.04
C ASP A 320 -13.76 -1.75 -10.48
N ILE A 321 -13.43 -1.15 -9.34
CA ILE A 321 -12.17 -1.35 -8.63
C ILE A 321 -11.92 -2.80 -8.20
N ALA A 322 -12.99 -3.61 -8.05
CA ALA A 322 -12.87 -5.04 -7.77
C ALA A 322 -12.08 -5.80 -8.86
N LYS A 323 -11.94 -5.22 -10.06
CA LYS A 323 -11.07 -5.76 -11.11
C LYS A 323 -9.61 -5.87 -10.63
N GLN A 324 -9.09 -4.94 -9.83
CA GLN A 324 -7.71 -5.05 -9.31
C GLN A 324 -7.54 -6.31 -8.45
N THR A 325 -8.49 -6.59 -7.56
CA THR A 325 -8.48 -7.81 -6.73
C THR A 325 -8.64 -9.07 -7.58
N THR A 326 -9.46 -9.02 -8.63
CA THR A 326 -9.60 -10.14 -9.57
C THR A 326 -8.27 -10.47 -10.26
N VAL A 327 -7.57 -9.45 -10.75
CA VAL A 327 -6.25 -9.60 -11.39
C VAL A 327 -5.20 -10.06 -10.38
N HIS A 328 -5.19 -9.51 -9.16
CA HIS A 328 -4.29 -9.96 -8.10
C HIS A 328 -4.51 -11.44 -7.75
N ASN A 329 -5.75 -11.89 -7.61
CA ASN A 329 -6.05 -13.29 -7.30
C ASN A 329 -5.57 -14.24 -8.42
N GLN A 330 -5.61 -13.78 -9.68
CA GLN A 330 -5.07 -14.53 -10.82
C GLN A 330 -3.53 -14.50 -10.85
N TYR A 331 -2.93 -13.38 -10.47
CA TYR A 331 -1.48 -13.15 -10.48
C TYR A 331 -0.98 -12.54 -9.15
N PRO A 332 -0.85 -13.33 -8.07
CA PRO A 332 -0.60 -12.79 -6.71
C PRO A 332 0.74 -12.06 -6.53
N THR A 333 1.70 -12.31 -7.42
CA THR A 333 3.01 -11.65 -7.42
C THR A 333 3.05 -10.40 -8.31
N LEU A 334 1.94 -10.07 -8.99
CA LEU A 334 1.84 -8.88 -9.83
C LEU A 334 1.53 -7.67 -8.95
N ASP A 335 2.47 -6.72 -8.93
CA ASP A 335 2.25 -5.44 -8.26
C ASP A 335 1.23 -4.58 -9.02
N ALA A 336 0.38 -3.87 -8.28
CA ALA A 336 -0.61 -2.94 -8.82
C ALA A 336 -0.35 -1.51 -8.32
N PHE A 337 -0.56 -0.51 -9.17
CA PHE A 337 -0.29 0.89 -8.86
C PHE A 337 -1.47 1.76 -9.29
N GLY A 338 -1.97 2.61 -8.38
CA GLY A 338 -2.84 3.74 -8.76
C GLY A 338 -1.97 4.87 -9.28
N THR A 339 -2.04 5.14 -10.59
CA THR A 339 -1.13 6.06 -11.29
C THR A 339 -1.80 7.37 -11.68
N GLU A 340 -3.14 7.42 -11.74
CA GLU A 340 -3.86 8.65 -12.01
C GLU A 340 -5.30 8.63 -11.48
N HIS A 341 -5.71 9.73 -10.86
CA HIS A 341 -7.11 10.11 -10.68
C HIS A 341 -7.19 11.62 -10.41
N SER A 342 -8.02 12.35 -11.12
CA SER A 342 -8.07 13.82 -11.03
C SER A 342 -8.92 14.32 -9.86
N GLY A 343 -8.56 15.47 -9.30
CA GLY A 343 -9.56 16.35 -8.69
C GLY A 343 -10.26 17.17 -9.77
N GLY A 344 -11.42 17.74 -9.49
CA GLY A 344 -12.04 18.65 -10.44
C GLY A 344 -13.40 19.21 -10.02
N THR A 345 -13.85 20.26 -10.70
CA THR A 345 -15.10 20.97 -10.35
C THR A 345 -16.36 20.15 -10.59
N TRP A 346 -16.29 19.11 -11.42
CA TRP A 346 -17.41 18.18 -11.66
C TRP A 346 -17.65 17.20 -10.50
N ILE A 347 -16.68 17.05 -9.59
CA ILE A 347 -16.80 16.12 -8.46
C ILE A 347 -17.72 16.73 -7.40
N ALA A 348 -18.82 16.05 -7.13
CA ALA A 348 -19.85 16.54 -6.22
C ALA A 348 -19.32 16.76 -4.79
N ASN A 349 -18.45 15.87 -4.30
CA ASN A 349 -17.77 16.02 -3.01
C ASN A 349 -16.32 15.53 -3.12
N GLN A 350 -15.35 16.45 -3.16
CA GLN A 350 -13.94 16.13 -3.43
C GLN A 350 -13.30 15.34 -2.29
N GLN A 351 -13.56 15.72 -1.03
CA GLN A 351 -13.06 14.97 0.14
C GLN A 351 -13.50 13.50 0.12
N ARG A 352 -14.79 13.24 -0.13
CA ARG A 352 -15.34 11.88 -0.20
C ARG A 352 -14.66 11.09 -1.31
N GLU A 353 -14.55 11.68 -2.50
CA GLU A 353 -13.90 11.05 -3.65
C GLU A 353 -12.47 10.64 -3.27
N ASP A 354 -11.68 11.56 -2.75
CA ASP A 354 -10.28 11.31 -2.37
C ASP A 354 -10.14 10.21 -1.31
N MET A 355 -10.98 10.24 -0.27
CA MET A 355 -10.91 9.24 0.80
C MET A 355 -11.31 7.85 0.31
N ASN A 356 -12.36 7.76 -0.52
CA ASN A 356 -12.75 6.50 -1.14
C ASN A 356 -11.64 5.98 -2.07
N ASN A 357 -11.01 6.85 -2.86
CA ASN A 357 -9.90 6.48 -3.73
C ASN A 357 -8.70 5.96 -2.91
N ILE A 358 -8.30 6.68 -1.86
CA ILE A 358 -7.20 6.24 -0.98
C ILE A 358 -7.50 4.87 -0.36
N ILE A 359 -8.71 4.70 0.19
CA ILE A 359 -9.10 3.49 0.91
C ILE A 359 -9.29 2.33 -0.06
N ASP A 360 -10.09 2.50 -1.11
CA ASP A 360 -10.50 1.40 -1.98
C ASP A 360 -9.35 0.92 -2.86
N TYR A 361 -8.50 1.81 -3.38
CA TYR A 361 -7.35 1.40 -4.21
C TYR A 361 -6.42 0.52 -3.38
N THR A 362 -6.09 0.98 -2.17
CA THR A 362 -5.18 0.25 -1.31
C THR A 362 -5.83 -0.97 -0.65
N ARG A 363 -7.16 -0.98 -0.48
CA ARG A 363 -7.89 -2.19 -0.10
C ARG A 363 -7.92 -3.24 -1.22
N ASN A 364 -7.77 -2.83 -2.47
CA ASN A 364 -7.71 -3.67 -3.66
C ASN A 364 -6.28 -3.76 -4.25
N TRP A 365 -5.27 -3.90 -3.37
CA TRP A 365 -3.88 -4.24 -3.70
C TRP A 365 -3.02 -3.16 -4.35
N ALA A 366 -3.53 -1.95 -4.59
CA ALA A 366 -2.68 -0.86 -5.08
C ALA A 366 -1.57 -0.52 -4.06
N LYS A 367 -0.35 -0.38 -4.56
CA LYS A 367 0.85 0.03 -3.83
C LYS A 367 1.08 1.54 -3.89
N SER A 368 0.32 2.24 -4.72
CA SER A 368 0.35 3.70 -4.83
C SER A 368 -1.04 4.30 -5.03
N VAL A 369 -1.16 5.58 -4.68
CA VAL A 369 -2.31 6.43 -5.00
C VAL A 369 -1.77 7.76 -5.51
N THR A 370 -2.08 8.10 -6.75
CA THR A 370 -1.50 9.27 -7.43
C THR A 370 -2.61 10.13 -7.99
N LYS A 371 -2.68 11.38 -7.55
CA LYS A 371 -3.56 12.40 -8.15
C LYS A 371 -3.01 12.86 -9.49
N TRP A 372 -3.89 13.37 -10.37
CA TRP A 372 -3.43 13.90 -11.65
C TRP A 372 -2.54 15.13 -11.45
N SER A 373 -3.08 16.34 -11.28
CA SER A 373 -2.22 17.52 -11.12
C SER A 373 -1.69 17.70 -9.70
N LEU A 374 -0.39 18.01 -9.58
CA LEU A 374 0.18 18.55 -8.34
C LEU A 374 -0.24 20.02 -8.14
N ALA A 375 -0.14 20.83 -9.19
CA ALA A 375 -0.45 22.27 -9.15
C ALA A 375 -1.14 22.75 -10.42
N VAL A 376 -2.13 23.61 -10.25
CA VAL A 376 -2.74 24.43 -11.31
C VAL A 376 -2.86 25.87 -10.82
N ASP A 377 -3.16 26.82 -11.70
CA ASP A 377 -3.48 28.18 -11.29
C ASP A 377 -4.94 28.32 -10.84
N GLN A 378 -5.32 29.53 -10.41
CA GLN A 378 -6.68 29.85 -9.97
C GLN A 378 -7.75 29.68 -11.06
N ASN A 379 -7.33 29.50 -12.33
CA ASN A 379 -8.18 29.24 -13.48
C ASN A 379 -8.08 27.79 -13.97
N MET A 380 -7.48 26.89 -13.17
CA MET A 380 -7.29 25.46 -13.49
C MET A 380 -6.38 25.21 -14.70
N GLY A 381 -5.43 26.11 -14.98
CA GLY A 381 -4.50 26.00 -16.09
C GLY A 381 -3.04 26.33 -15.72
N PRO A 382 -2.19 26.59 -16.73
CA PRO A 382 -2.45 26.42 -18.16
C PRO A 382 -2.74 24.97 -18.56
N HIS A 383 -3.43 24.79 -19.68
CA HIS A 383 -3.65 23.47 -20.27
C HIS A 383 -3.70 23.58 -21.80
N ASN A 384 -3.34 22.51 -22.50
CA ASN A 384 -3.28 22.41 -23.94
C ASN A 384 -4.39 21.47 -24.43
N GLY A 385 -5.63 21.94 -24.36
CA GLY A 385 -6.81 21.08 -24.50
C GLY A 385 -7.04 20.24 -23.24
N GLY A 386 -7.70 19.09 -23.40
CA GLY A 386 -7.98 18.15 -22.30
C GLY A 386 -8.68 18.80 -21.10
N CYS A 387 -8.19 18.54 -19.88
CA CYS A 387 -8.91 18.90 -18.66
C CYS A 387 -8.76 20.38 -18.26
N GLY A 388 -9.73 21.23 -18.61
CA GLY A 388 -9.81 22.63 -18.15
C GLY A 388 -10.56 22.86 -16.84
N THR A 389 -10.95 21.79 -16.16
CA THR A 389 -11.73 21.82 -14.91
C THR A 389 -11.06 21.01 -13.79
N CYS A 390 -9.84 20.54 -14.03
CA CYS A 390 -9.06 19.75 -13.08
C CYS A 390 -8.51 20.63 -11.97
N THR A 391 -8.52 20.11 -10.75
CA THR A 391 -7.89 20.74 -9.59
C THR A 391 -6.60 19.99 -9.22
N GLY A 392 -5.69 20.68 -8.54
CA GLY A 392 -4.43 20.11 -8.05
C GLY A 392 -4.42 19.93 -6.53
N LEU A 393 -3.33 19.39 -6.01
CA LEU A 393 -3.04 19.44 -4.56
C LEU A 393 -2.88 20.88 -4.07
N ILE A 394 -2.38 21.76 -4.94
CA ILE A 394 -2.25 23.18 -4.66
C ILE A 394 -2.76 24.03 -5.81
N THR A 395 -3.19 25.24 -5.47
CA THR A 395 -3.44 26.32 -6.43
C THR A 395 -2.32 27.34 -6.29
N VAL A 396 -1.61 27.62 -7.40
CA VAL A 396 -0.58 28.66 -7.46
C VAL A 396 -1.19 29.92 -8.07
N HIS A 397 -1.33 30.97 -7.26
CA HIS A 397 -1.89 32.23 -7.75
C HIS A 397 -0.92 32.91 -8.70
N ASN A 398 -1.36 33.13 -9.94
CA ASN A 398 -0.55 33.69 -11.00
C ASN A 398 -1.30 34.82 -11.72
N GLY A 399 -0.82 36.06 -11.55
CA GLY A 399 -1.35 37.23 -12.26
C GLY A 399 -2.69 37.77 -11.74
N ASP A 400 -3.23 37.23 -10.65
CA ASP A 400 -4.39 37.79 -9.94
C ASP A 400 -3.97 38.62 -8.71
N GLY A 401 -4.95 39.09 -7.94
CA GLY A 401 -4.70 39.88 -6.72
C GLY A 401 -4.02 39.13 -5.58
N ALA A 402 -3.91 37.79 -5.66
CA ALA A 402 -3.22 36.94 -4.70
C ALA A 402 -1.89 36.40 -5.24
N SER A 403 -1.43 36.86 -6.41
CA SER A 403 -0.21 36.39 -7.05
C SER A 403 0.98 36.36 -6.08
N GLY A 404 1.71 35.24 -6.04
CA GLY A 404 2.78 35.02 -5.07
C GLY A 404 2.39 34.15 -3.88
N THR A 405 1.11 33.80 -3.72
CA THR A 405 0.63 32.86 -2.70
C THR A 405 0.31 31.48 -3.28
N VAL A 406 0.13 30.52 -2.38
CA VAL A 406 -0.24 29.13 -2.70
C VAL A 406 -1.37 28.71 -1.76
N ASP A 407 -2.48 28.29 -2.33
CA ASP A 407 -3.56 27.64 -1.59
C ASP A 407 -3.35 26.13 -1.56
N TYR A 408 -3.57 25.55 -0.39
CA TYR A 408 -3.53 24.10 -0.18
C TYR A 408 -4.96 23.60 -0.24
N THR A 409 -5.27 22.84 -1.30
CA THR A 409 -6.63 22.37 -1.56
C THR A 409 -7.00 21.22 -0.64
N VAL A 410 -8.26 20.79 -0.66
CA VAL A 410 -8.67 19.60 0.11
C VAL A 410 -7.87 18.37 -0.30
N GLU A 411 -7.47 18.27 -1.57
CA GLU A 411 -6.66 17.19 -2.12
C GLU A 411 -5.27 17.10 -1.46
N TYR A 412 -4.65 18.23 -1.09
CA TYR A 412 -3.42 18.21 -0.29
C TYR A 412 -3.65 17.57 1.08
N TYR A 413 -4.74 17.94 1.75
CA TYR A 413 -5.01 17.44 3.09
C TYR A 413 -5.49 15.98 3.09
N THR A 414 -6.27 15.54 2.10
CA THR A 414 -6.69 14.13 1.96
C THR A 414 -5.51 13.26 1.56
N MET A 415 -4.67 13.69 0.61
CA MET A 415 -3.41 12.99 0.28
C MET A 415 -2.47 12.95 1.50
N GLY A 416 -2.46 13.98 2.33
CA GLY A 416 -1.72 14.01 3.58
C GLY A 416 -2.22 13.04 4.65
N GLN A 417 -3.52 12.67 4.64
CA GLN A 417 -4.04 11.61 5.51
C GLN A 417 -3.41 10.24 5.17
N LEU A 418 -2.93 10.07 3.94
CA LEU A 418 -2.13 8.90 3.55
C LEU A 418 -0.64 9.14 3.78
N THR A 419 -0.06 10.07 3.03
CA THR A 419 1.39 10.20 2.84
C THR A 419 2.16 10.68 4.07
N LYS A 420 1.50 11.42 4.98
CA LYS A 420 2.14 11.89 6.22
C LYS A 420 2.35 10.76 7.23
N PHE A 421 1.49 9.74 7.18
CA PHE A 421 1.40 8.70 8.22
C PHE A 421 1.74 7.30 7.72
N VAL A 422 1.69 7.06 6.41
CA VAL A 422 2.04 5.80 5.77
C VAL A 422 3.30 6.02 4.92
N ARG A 423 4.43 5.47 5.37
CA ARG A 423 5.74 5.65 4.74
C ARG A 423 5.99 4.60 3.66
N PRO A 424 6.82 4.89 2.64
CA PRO A 424 7.32 3.85 1.74
C PRO A 424 7.87 2.66 2.52
N GLY A 425 7.48 1.45 2.12
CA GLY A 425 7.78 0.21 2.84
C GLY A 425 6.76 -0.19 3.90
N ALA A 426 5.74 0.64 4.18
CA ALA A 426 4.66 0.25 5.08
C ALA A 426 3.88 -0.95 4.51
N GLN A 427 3.51 -1.90 5.34
CA GLN A 427 2.67 -3.01 4.94
C GLN A 427 1.22 -2.70 5.26
N ARG A 428 0.32 -2.91 4.30
CA ARG A 428 -1.11 -2.88 4.58
C ARG A 428 -1.42 -4.04 5.52
N ILE A 429 -2.15 -3.78 6.58
CA ILE A 429 -2.57 -4.78 7.58
C ILE A 429 -4.09 -4.93 7.57
N ALA A 430 -4.61 -5.97 8.21
CA ALA A 430 -6.06 -6.21 8.22
C ALA A 430 -6.79 -5.18 9.07
N SER A 431 -7.91 -4.69 8.53
CA SER A 431 -8.91 -3.93 9.27
C SER A 431 -10.32 -4.33 8.83
N THR A 432 -11.25 -4.43 9.78
CA THR A 432 -12.66 -4.74 9.49
C THR A 432 -13.25 -3.69 8.54
N ALA A 433 -13.81 -4.14 7.41
CA ALA A 433 -14.47 -3.26 6.47
C ALA A 433 -15.74 -2.66 7.09
N SER A 434 -15.97 -1.37 6.89
CA SER A 434 -17.22 -0.69 7.25
C SER A 434 -17.61 0.26 6.12
N THR A 435 -18.86 0.18 5.69
CA THR A 435 -19.43 1.15 4.73
C THR A 435 -19.83 2.45 5.43
N ASN A 436 -20.05 2.41 6.74
CA ASN A 436 -20.40 3.57 7.55
C ASN A 436 -19.19 4.44 7.90
N VAL A 437 -18.03 3.80 8.07
CA VAL A 437 -16.72 4.43 8.27
C VAL A 437 -15.69 3.65 7.45
N PRO A 438 -15.59 3.94 6.12
CA PRO A 438 -14.56 3.36 5.27
C PRO A 438 -13.19 3.56 5.90
N ASN A 439 -12.35 2.52 5.86
CA ASN A 439 -11.05 2.54 6.53
C ASN A 439 -10.01 1.61 5.91
N VAL A 440 -8.73 1.91 6.15
CA VAL A 440 -7.58 1.05 5.81
C VAL A 440 -6.48 1.22 6.86
N ALA A 441 -5.82 0.13 7.24
CA ALA A 441 -4.77 0.13 8.25
C ALA A 441 -3.40 -0.26 7.67
N TRP A 442 -2.36 0.33 8.24
CA TRP A 442 -0.97 0.16 7.82
C TRP A 442 -0.05 -0.05 9.02
N ARG A 443 1.04 -0.80 8.80
CA ARG A 443 2.20 -0.91 9.69
C ARG A 443 3.43 -0.38 8.97
N ASN A 444 3.97 0.74 9.44
CA ASN A 444 5.19 1.33 8.93
C ASN A 444 6.43 0.45 9.21
N PRO A 445 7.55 0.66 8.49
CA PRO A 445 8.80 -0.05 8.74
C PRO A 445 9.34 0.10 10.17
N ASP A 446 9.09 1.25 10.81
CA ASP A 446 9.46 1.52 12.20
C ASP A 446 8.55 0.82 13.23
N GLY A 447 7.51 0.12 12.77
CA GLY A 447 6.55 -0.60 13.61
C GLY A 447 5.30 0.21 13.97
N SER A 448 5.30 1.53 13.77
CA SER A 448 4.13 2.38 14.02
C SER A 448 2.96 2.02 13.12
N LYS A 449 1.74 2.32 13.57
CA LYS A 449 0.51 2.06 12.84
C LYS A 449 -0.17 3.34 12.41
N ALA A 450 -0.85 3.24 11.29
CA ALA A 450 -1.76 4.26 10.81
C ALA A 450 -3.08 3.59 10.40
N LEU A 451 -4.18 3.96 11.05
CA LEU A 451 -5.54 3.62 10.61
C LEU A 451 -6.16 4.87 10.00
N ILE A 452 -6.35 4.85 8.68
CA ILE A 452 -7.06 5.89 7.95
C ILE A 452 -8.55 5.54 7.97
N ALA A 453 -9.40 6.50 8.30
CA ALA A 453 -10.85 6.35 8.38
C ALA A 453 -11.56 7.61 7.87
N TYR A 454 -12.78 7.46 7.34
CA TYR A 454 -13.57 8.58 6.87
C TYR A 454 -15.00 8.52 7.42
N ASN A 455 -15.43 9.59 8.10
CA ASN A 455 -16.83 9.78 8.46
C ASN A 455 -17.45 10.82 7.53
N ASP A 456 -18.22 10.31 6.59
CA ASP A 456 -18.91 11.11 5.60
C ASP A 456 -20.21 11.75 6.10
N ALA A 457 -20.79 11.21 7.17
CA ALA A 457 -22.06 11.71 7.69
C ALA A 457 -21.91 13.15 8.18
N SER A 458 -23.01 13.90 8.22
CA SER A 458 -23.04 15.24 8.81
C SER A 458 -22.88 15.22 10.34
N THR A 459 -23.12 14.07 10.97
CA THR A 459 -23.06 13.88 12.43
C THR A 459 -21.82 13.09 12.83
N ALA A 460 -21.39 13.28 14.08
CA ALA A 460 -20.30 12.51 14.65
C ALA A 460 -20.67 11.02 14.77
N LYS A 461 -19.68 10.15 14.54
CA LYS A 461 -19.79 8.70 14.76
C LYS A 461 -18.82 8.28 15.85
N THR A 462 -19.31 7.47 16.79
CA THR A 462 -18.43 6.79 17.74
C THR A 462 -17.72 5.65 17.00
N VAL A 463 -16.40 5.70 16.94
CA VAL A 463 -15.53 4.67 16.37
C VAL A 463 -14.79 3.98 17.50
N THR A 464 -14.82 2.66 17.52
CA THR A 464 -14.04 1.84 18.46
C THR A 464 -12.98 1.08 17.69
N ILE A 465 -11.72 1.40 17.96
CA ILE A 465 -10.55 0.74 17.38
C ILE A 465 -10.18 -0.40 18.30
N ASN A 466 -10.36 -1.65 17.84
CA ASN A 466 -9.92 -2.84 18.55
C ASN A 466 -8.56 -3.28 17.97
N TRP A 467 -7.57 -3.50 18.82
CA TRP A 467 -6.23 -3.91 18.40
C TRP A 467 -5.62 -4.87 19.42
N GLY A 468 -5.54 -6.14 19.06
CA GLY A 468 -5.22 -7.22 19.99
C GLY A 468 -6.20 -7.28 21.16
N GLY A 469 -5.69 -7.46 22.38
CA GLY A 469 -6.47 -7.44 23.62
C GLY A 469 -6.78 -6.03 24.16
N GLN A 470 -6.77 -4.99 23.32
CA GLN A 470 -6.99 -3.60 23.73
C GLN A 470 -7.95 -2.88 22.78
N HIS A 471 -8.56 -1.79 23.26
CA HIS A 471 -9.44 -0.95 22.46
C HIS A 471 -9.35 0.53 22.84
N ALA A 472 -9.72 1.41 21.91
CA ALA A 472 -9.86 2.83 22.16
C ALA A 472 -11.07 3.35 21.41
N THR A 473 -11.85 4.23 22.04
CA THR A 473 -13.05 4.82 21.44
C THR A 473 -12.83 6.30 21.15
N TYR A 474 -13.27 6.75 19.99
CA TYR A 474 -13.15 8.13 19.53
C TYR A 474 -14.48 8.62 18.93
N SER A 475 -14.90 9.84 19.27
CA SER A 475 -16.04 10.48 18.61
C SER A 475 -15.55 11.19 17.36
N LEU A 476 -15.58 10.50 16.21
CA LEU A 476 -15.12 11.02 14.92
C LEU A 476 -16.14 12.03 14.39
N PRO A 477 -15.81 13.32 14.25
CA PRO A 477 -16.76 14.32 13.77
C PRO A 477 -17.31 14.01 12.38
N GLY A 478 -18.45 14.61 12.03
CA GLY A 478 -19.00 14.53 10.67
C GLY A 478 -18.08 15.17 9.63
N LYS A 479 -18.24 14.79 8.36
CA LYS A 479 -17.47 15.30 7.21
C LYS A 479 -15.95 15.33 7.45
N THR A 480 -15.42 14.27 8.04
CA THR A 480 -14.04 14.25 8.55
C THR A 480 -13.28 13.02 8.10
N SER A 481 -12.15 13.25 7.47
CA SER A 481 -11.07 12.28 7.29
C SER A 481 -10.22 12.24 8.55
N ALA A 482 -9.85 11.05 9.02
CA ALA A 482 -8.99 10.88 10.17
C ALA A 482 -7.90 9.86 9.90
N THR A 483 -6.72 10.11 10.44
CA THR A 483 -5.70 9.09 10.61
C THR A 483 -5.39 8.93 12.09
N PHE A 484 -5.58 7.73 12.60
CA PHE A 484 -5.23 7.35 13.97
C PHE A 484 -3.84 6.71 13.95
N THR A 485 -2.95 7.18 14.82
CA THR A 485 -1.55 6.74 14.88
C THR A 485 -1.17 6.29 16.28
N TRP A 486 -0.42 5.20 16.36
CA TRP A 486 0.15 4.65 17.60
C TRP A 486 1.43 3.84 17.30
N ALA A 487 2.28 3.56 18.29
CA ALA A 487 3.61 2.98 18.09
C ALA A 487 3.81 1.59 18.73
N GLY A 488 2.88 1.16 19.58
CA GLY A 488 2.97 -0.11 20.27
C GLY A 488 2.97 -1.35 19.36
N THR A 489 3.32 -2.49 19.95
CA THR A 489 3.16 -3.83 19.38
C THR A 489 1.90 -4.51 19.90
N GLN A 490 1.20 -5.26 19.04
CA GLN A 490 -0.07 -5.87 19.42
C GLN A 490 0.13 -6.85 20.58
N SER A 491 -0.45 -6.55 21.74
CA SER A 491 -0.43 -7.46 22.88
C SER A 491 -1.32 -8.68 22.58
N GLY A 492 -0.77 -9.89 22.78
CA GLY A 492 -1.49 -11.16 22.58
C GLY A 492 -1.39 -11.79 21.18
N GLY A 493 -0.50 -11.28 20.31
CA GLY A 493 -0.33 -11.75 18.92
C GLY A 493 1.01 -12.43 18.59
N GLY A 494 1.79 -12.88 19.58
CA GLY A 494 2.96 -13.73 19.34
C GLY A 494 2.56 -15.19 19.10
N SER A 495 3.39 -15.97 18.42
CA SER A 495 3.14 -17.42 18.34
C SER A 495 3.22 -18.01 19.75
N GLN A 496 2.12 -18.61 20.21
CA GLN A 496 2.03 -19.21 21.53
C GLN A 496 2.13 -20.72 21.40
N THR A 497 3.01 -21.36 22.16
CA THR A 497 3.13 -22.82 22.21
C THR A 497 2.81 -23.31 23.60
N GLY A 498 1.96 -24.33 23.70
CA GLY A 498 1.52 -24.86 24.98
C GLY A 498 0.51 -25.98 24.82
N ALA A 499 -0.02 -26.45 25.94
CA ALA A 499 -1.09 -27.45 25.93
C ALA A 499 -2.46 -26.76 25.93
N PHE A 500 -3.31 -27.07 24.96
CA PHE A 500 -4.71 -26.65 25.00
C PHE A 500 -5.47 -27.49 26.02
N VAL A 501 -5.79 -26.92 27.17
CA VAL A 501 -6.60 -27.55 28.22
C VAL A 501 -8.04 -27.09 28.09
N GLY A 502 -8.96 -28.04 27.95
CA GLY A 502 -10.39 -27.76 27.79
C GLY A 502 -11.25 -28.51 28.79
N LEU A 503 -12.33 -29.14 28.29
CA LEU A 503 -13.33 -29.83 29.08
C LEU A 503 -12.73 -30.79 30.12
N ALA A 504 -13.22 -30.70 31.37
CA ALA A 504 -12.77 -31.53 32.49
C ALA A 504 -11.24 -31.48 32.75
N SER A 505 -10.61 -30.34 32.45
CA SER A 505 -9.16 -30.12 32.61
C SER A 505 -8.29 -31.10 31.81
N LYS A 506 -8.81 -31.60 30.69
CA LYS A 506 -8.13 -32.51 29.77
C LYS A 506 -7.57 -31.76 28.56
N CYS A 507 -6.57 -32.35 27.92
CA CYS A 507 -5.80 -31.73 26.86
C CYS A 507 -6.31 -32.10 25.46
N LEU A 508 -6.15 -31.18 24.51
CA LEU A 508 -6.26 -31.46 23.08
C LEU A 508 -5.06 -32.31 22.64
N ASP A 509 -5.33 -33.49 22.11
CA ASP A 509 -4.36 -34.57 21.96
C ASP A 509 -4.38 -35.10 20.52
N VAL A 510 -3.20 -35.32 19.94
CA VAL A 510 -3.06 -36.09 18.70
C VAL A 510 -3.04 -37.58 19.06
N ALA A 511 -4.05 -38.32 18.59
CA ALA A 511 -4.25 -39.71 18.98
C ALA A 511 -3.01 -40.58 18.72
N GLY A 512 -2.46 -41.15 19.80
CA GLY A 512 -1.27 -42.00 19.76
C GLY A 512 0.02 -41.27 19.37
N GLY A 513 0.02 -39.93 19.32
CA GLY A 513 1.15 -39.12 18.84
C GLY A 513 1.53 -39.38 17.39
N SER A 514 0.61 -39.91 16.58
CA SER A 514 0.87 -40.27 15.19
C SER A 514 0.95 -39.03 14.29
N THR A 515 1.96 -39.01 13.42
CA THR A 515 2.13 -37.97 12.39
C THR A 515 1.57 -38.40 11.03
N THR A 516 0.70 -39.39 10.96
CA THR A 516 0.02 -39.75 9.71
C THR A 516 -1.08 -38.74 9.40
N ASN A 517 -1.19 -38.28 8.15
CA ASN A 517 -2.29 -37.41 7.72
C ASN A 517 -3.65 -38.08 7.99
N GLY A 518 -4.59 -37.32 8.55
CA GLY A 518 -5.89 -37.84 8.98
C GLY A 518 -5.90 -38.42 10.40
N THR A 519 -4.78 -38.35 11.13
CA THR A 519 -4.74 -38.76 12.54
C THR A 519 -5.78 -37.98 13.35
N ALA A 520 -6.50 -38.69 14.20
CA ALA A 520 -7.54 -38.12 15.03
C ALA A 520 -6.98 -37.11 16.05
N VAL A 521 -7.58 -35.93 16.12
CA VAL A 521 -7.47 -35.02 17.27
C VAL A 521 -8.59 -35.31 18.28
N GLN A 522 -8.24 -35.46 19.56
CA GLN A 522 -9.13 -35.98 20.60
C GLN A 522 -8.92 -35.24 21.92
N LEU A 523 -9.83 -35.45 22.87
CA LEU A 523 -9.64 -35.09 24.26
C LEU A 523 -8.94 -36.23 25.02
N TYR A 524 -7.90 -35.93 25.77
CA TYR A 524 -7.18 -36.92 26.58
C TYR A 524 -6.63 -36.33 27.87
N ASP A 525 -6.34 -37.16 28.87
CA ASP A 525 -5.65 -36.69 30.07
C ASP A 525 -4.34 -35.98 29.72
N CYS A 526 -4.13 -34.82 30.34
CA CYS A 526 -2.90 -34.06 30.17
C CYS A 526 -1.72 -34.88 30.68
N ASN A 527 -0.80 -35.23 29.77
CA ASN A 527 0.33 -36.11 30.02
C ASN A 527 1.68 -35.46 29.66
N GLY A 528 1.67 -34.21 29.18
CA GLY A 528 2.88 -33.44 28.87
C GLY A 528 3.64 -33.91 27.63
N SER A 529 3.10 -34.88 26.88
CA SER A 529 3.72 -35.36 25.65
C SER A 529 3.69 -34.29 24.55
N THR A 530 4.57 -34.43 23.56
CA THR A 530 4.59 -33.57 22.38
C THR A 530 3.30 -33.65 21.55
N ALA A 531 2.52 -34.73 21.69
CA ALA A 531 1.21 -34.89 21.07
C ALA A 531 0.13 -33.94 21.62
N GLN A 532 0.42 -33.28 22.74
CA GLN A 532 -0.45 -32.29 23.39
C GLN A 532 0.13 -30.87 23.31
N GLN A 533 1.30 -30.72 22.70
CA GLN A 533 1.92 -29.41 22.49
C GLN A 533 1.42 -28.83 21.17
N TRP A 534 0.76 -27.69 21.26
CA TRP A 534 0.18 -26.97 20.13
C TRP A 534 0.77 -25.57 20.02
N THR A 535 1.15 -25.19 18.81
CA THR A 535 1.59 -23.85 18.47
C THR A 535 0.49 -23.12 17.72
N VAL A 536 -0.02 -22.05 18.31
CA VAL A 536 -0.85 -21.06 17.60
C VAL A 536 0.10 -20.18 16.79
N GLY A 537 0.06 -20.34 15.47
CA GLY A 537 0.89 -19.59 14.54
C GLY A 537 0.32 -18.19 14.31
N THR A 538 1.21 -17.23 14.05
CA THR A 538 0.82 -15.87 13.62
C THR A 538 0.23 -15.84 12.20
N ASP A 539 0.31 -16.96 11.48
CA ASP A 539 -0.23 -17.18 10.14
C ASP A 539 -1.61 -17.85 10.14
N GLY A 540 -2.30 -17.83 11.29
CA GLY A 540 -3.64 -18.39 11.43
C GLY A 540 -3.68 -19.92 11.56
N THR A 541 -2.55 -20.62 11.55
CA THR A 541 -2.54 -22.08 11.74
C THR A 541 -2.43 -22.46 13.22
N VAL A 542 -2.99 -23.62 13.59
CA VAL A 542 -2.73 -24.27 14.89
C VAL A 542 -1.97 -25.56 14.59
N ARG A 543 -0.77 -25.74 15.17
CA ARG A 543 0.17 -26.79 14.76
C ARG A 543 0.57 -27.73 15.88
N SER A 544 0.71 -29.01 15.59
CA SER A 544 1.36 -29.97 16.49
C SER A 544 2.15 -30.99 15.67
N LEU A 545 3.24 -31.51 16.23
CA LEU A 545 4.10 -32.51 15.58
C LEU A 545 4.51 -32.16 14.14
N GLY A 546 4.72 -30.87 13.84
CA GLY A 546 5.10 -30.36 12.52
C GLY A 546 3.96 -30.34 11.49
N LYS A 547 2.71 -30.50 11.93
CA LYS A 547 1.51 -30.55 11.09
C LYS A 547 0.43 -29.59 11.60
N CYS A 548 -0.61 -29.39 10.80
CA CYS A 548 -1.68 -28.44 11.06
C CYS A 548 -2.95 -29.13 11.57
N LEU A 549 -3.67 -28.44 12.46
CA LEU A 549 -5.04 -28.73 12.86
C LEU A 549 -5.96 -28.45 11.66
N ASP A 550 -6.69 -29.46 11.22
CA ASP A 550 -7.36 -29.47 9.92
C ASP A 550 -8.80 -29.96 10.06
N VAL A 551 -9.75 -29.26 9.46
CA VAL A 551 -11.14 -29.74 9.35
C VAL A 551 -11.24 -30.73 8.19
N THR A 552 -11.62 -31.98 8.47
CA THR A 552 -11.68 -33.05 7.47
C THR A 552 -12.51 -32.63 6.25
N SER A 553 -11.90 -32.75 5.07
CA SER A 553 -12.49 -32.39 3.77
C SER A 553 -12.96 -30.94 3.65
N ALA A 554 -12.40 -30.02 4.45
CA ALA A 554 -12.79 -28.61 4.50
C ALA A 554 -14.29 -28.38 4.74
N SER A 555 -14.97 -29.33 5.41
CA SER A 555 -16.40 -29.24 5.67
C SER A 555 -16.73 -28.05 6.58
N THR A 556 -17.83 -27.37 6.31
CA THR A 556 -18.37 -26.29 7.15
C THR A 556 -19.58 -26.74 8.00
N ALA A 557 -19.96 -28.02 7.92
CA ALA A 557 -21.11 -28.58 8.65
C ALA A 557 -20.82 -28.80 10.14
N ASP A 558 -21.86 -28.71 10.98
CA ASP A 558 -21.75 -29.09 12.39
C ASP A 558 -21.42 -30.58 12.53
N GLY A 559 -20.49 -30.90 13.40
CA GLY A 559 -20.04 -32.27 13.65
C GLY A 559 -18.91 -32.76 12.74
N ALA A 560 -18.45 -31.93 11.79
CA ALA A 560 -17.28 -32.25 10.98
C ALA A 560 -16.05 -32.45 11.88
N LYS A 561 -15.35 -33.58 11.70
CA LYS A 561 -14.24 -33.95 12.57
C LYS A 561 -12.98 -33.16 12.24
N VAL A 562 -12.16 -33.00 13.26
CA VAL A 562 -10.84 -32.36 13.14
C VAL A 562 -9.75 -33.43 13.19
N GLN A 563 -8.71 -33.22 12.40
CA GLN A 563 -7.60 -34.15 12.19
C GLN A 563 -6.27 -33.41 12.18
N LEU A 564 -5.18 -34.17 12.29
CA LEU A 564 -3.84 -33.68 12.00
C LEU A 564 -3.52 -33.94 10.53
N TYR A 565 -3.07 -32.92 9.81
CA TYR A 565 -2.77 -33.01 8.38
C TYR A 565 -1.56 -32.14 8.00
N ASP A 566 -0.88 -32.47 6.91
CA ASP A 566 0.15 -31.61 6.34
C ASP A 566 -0.35 -30.18 6.15
N CYS A 567 0.45 -29.21 6.58
CA CYS A 567 0.12 -27.81 6.38
C CYS A 567 0.09 -27.51 4.88
N ASN A 568 -1.10 -27.23 4.35
CA ASN A 568 -1.37 -27.11 2.92
C ASN A 568 -1.93 -25.73 2.53
N GLY A 569 -2.01 -24.79 3.48
CA GLY A 569 -2.42 -23.41 3.25
C GLY A 569 -3.91 -23.22 2.97
N THR A 570 -4.72 -24.28 3.03
CA THR A 570 -6.16 -24.19 2.79
C THR A 570 -6.90 -23.58 3.97
N ALA A 571 -8.10 -23.09 3.72
CA ALA A 571 -8.97 -22.49 4.74
C ALA A 571 -9.40 -23.49 5.83
N ALA A 572 -9.31 -24.80 5.57
CA ALA A 572 -9.56 -25.86 6.55
C ALA A 572 -8.58 -25.85 7.73
N GLN A 573 -7.44 -25.17 7.57
CA GLN A 573 -6.34 -25.09 8.54
C GLN A 573 -6.18 -23.70 9.15
N GLN A 574 -7.13 -22.80 8.89
CA GLN A 574 -7.12 -21.42 9.35
C GLN A 574 -8.04 -21.27 10.56
N TRP A 575 -7.45 -20.80 11.66
CA TRP A 575 -8.05 -20.73 12.98
C TRP A 575 -7.75 -19.38 13.62
N SER A 576 -8.70 -18.86 14.38
CA SER A 576 -8.46 -17.80 15.35
C SER A 576 -8.52 -18.38 16.75
N TYR A 577 -7.61 -17.95 17.63
CA TYR A 577 -7.62 -18.29 19.04
C TYR A 577 -7.86 -17.03 19.87
N ASN A 578 -8.91 -17.03 20.68
CA ASN A 578 -9.19 -15.99 21.66
C ASN A 578 -8.82 -16.51 23.06
N SER A 579 -7.68 -16.06 23.58
CA SER A 579 -7.18 -16.46 24.90
C SER A 579 -8.05 -16.02 26.07
N THR A 580 -8.84 -14.94 25.91
CA THR A 580 -9.77 -14.45 26.92
C THR A 580 -11.02 -15.33 27.03
N THR A 581 -11.60 -15.70 25.88
CA THR A 581 -12.85 -16.49 25.87
C THR A 581 -12.61 -17.99 25.82
N GLY A 582 -11.39 -18.41 25.49
CA GLY A 582 -11.01 -19.80 25.23
C GLY A 582 -11.50 -20.34 23.89
N ASP A 583 -12.02 -19.50 22.98
CA ASP A 583 -12.55 -19.96 21.71
C ASP A 583 -11.42 -20.21 20.70
N VAL A 584 -11.42 -21.41 20.10
CA VAL A 584 -10.61 -21.74 18.93
C VAL A 584 -11.56 -21.92 17.76
N VAL A 585 -11.58 -20.97 16.82
CA VAL A 585 -12.61 -20.87 15.76
C VAL A 585 -11.98 -21.12 14.41
N ASN A 586 -12.49 -22.08 13.64
CA ASN A 586 -12.12 -22.20 12.24
C ASN A 586 -12.73 -21.01 11.48
N THR A 587 -11.89 -20.19 10.85
CA THR A 587 -12.31 -18.92 10.25
C THR A 587 -13.14 -19.11 8.98
N ALA A 588 -12.96 -20.23 8.27
CA ALA A 588 -13.70 -20.54 7.05
C ALA A 588 -15.13 -21.04 7.34
N ALA A 589 -15.27 -21.90 8.35
CA ALA A 589 -16.56 -22.44 8.77
C ALA A 589 -17.32 -21.52 9.74
N ASN A 590 -16.62 -20.56 10.36
CA ASN A 590 -17.12 -19.73 11.47
C ASN A 590 -17.67 -20.58 12.63
N LYS A 591 -16.91 -21.61 13.02
CA LYS A 591 -17.32 -22.63 14.01
C LYS A 591 -16.20 -22.96 15.00
N CYS A 592 -16.60 -23.27 16.22
CA CYS A 592 -15.70 -23.51 17.34
C CYS A 592 -15.20 -24.95 17.36
N LEU A 593 -13.94 -25.14 17.77
CA LEU A 593 -13.37 -26.43 18.12
C LEU A 593 -14.10 -26.99 19.33
N ASP A 594 -14.73 -28.14 19.15
CA ASP A 594 -15.73 -28.71 20.05
C ASP A 594 -15.36 -30.15 20.42
N VAL A 595 -15.51 -30.51 21.70
CA VAL A 595 -15.46 -31.91 22.14
C VAL A 595 -16.81 -32.55 21.90
N THR A 596 -16.83 -33.58 21.04
CA THR A 596 -18.06 -34.26 20.60
C THR A 596 -18.93 -34.70 21.78
N GLY A 597 -20.19 -34.23 21.80
CA GLY A 597 -21.18 -34.65 22.78
C GLY A 597 -20.91 -34.20 24.21
N ASN A 598 -20.01 -33.23 24.42
CA ASN A 598 -19.60 -32.77 25.76
C ASN A 598 -19.13 -33.93 26.66
N SER A 599 -18.52 -34.96 26.05
CA SER A 599 -18.01 -36.14 26.76
C SER A 599 -16.58 -35.89 27.24
N SER A 600 -16.35 -36.09 28.54
CA SER A 600 -15.03 -36.02 29.15
C SER A 600 -14.23 -37.33 29.04
N THR A 601 -14.74 -38.33 28.32
CA THR A 601 -14.06 -39.63 28.16
C THR A 601 -12.79 -39.47 27.32
N ASN A 602 -11.67 -40.06 27.74
CA ASN A 602 -10.45 -40.09 26.95
C ASN A 602 -10.69 -40.71 25.57
N GLY A 603 -10.15 -40.09 24.53
CA GLY A 603 -10.37 -40.49 23.14
C GLY A 603 -11.62 -39.90 22.48
N THR A 604 -12.39 -39.08 23.20
CA THR A 604 -13.51 -38.36 22.59
C THR A 604 -13.00 -37.44 21.48
N ARG A 605 -13.56 -37.57 20.26
CA ARG A 605 -13.08 -36.82 19.08
C ARG A 605 -13.38 -35.33 19.17
N ALA A 606 -12.43 -34.51 18.73
CA ALA A 606 -12.68 -33.11 18.42
C ALA A 606 -13.42 -32.95 17.08
N GLN A 607 -14.29 -31.96 17.00
CA GLN A 607 -15.07 -31.59 15.84
C GLN A 607 -15.19 -30.06 15.75
N ILE A 608 -15.80 -29.55 14.69
CA ILE A 608 -16.30 -28.18 14.66
C ILE A 608 -17.81 -28.16 14.91
N TRP A 609 -18.28 -27.15 15.63
CA TRP A 609 -19.69 -26.93 15.89
C TRP A 609 -19.98 -25.43 15.98
N THR A 610 -21.21 -25.04 15.68
CA THR A 610 -21.72 -23.68 15.95
C THR A 610 -21.31 -23.22 17.35
N CYS A 611 -20.70 -22.04 17.45
CA CYS A 611 -20.20 -21.51 18.72
C CYS A 611 -21.38 -21.21 19.66
N THR A 612 -21.50 -21.99 20.74
CA THR A 612 -22.56 -21.86 21.76
C THR A 612 -22.08 -21.24 23.05
N GLY A 613 -20.76 -21.17 23.25
CA GLY A 613 -20.14 -20.75 24.52
C GLY A 613 -20.11 -21.84 25.58
N ALA A 614 -20.53 -23.07 25.26
CA ALA A 614 -20.51 -24.21 26.18
C ALA A 614 -19.07 -24.63 26.57
N ALA A 615 -18.94 -25.26 27.74
CA ALA A 615 -17.64 -25.64 28.31
C ALA A 615 -16.80 -26.57 27.41
N ASN A 616 -17.45 -27.40 26.58
CA ASN A 616 -16.77 -28.29 25.63
C ASN A 616 -16.19 -27.59 24.40
N GLN A 617 -16.39 -26.27 24.27
CA GLN A 617 -15.83 -25.43 23.21
C GLN A 617 -14.74 -24.48 23.72
N LYS A 618 -14.41 -24.56 25.02
CA LYS A 618 -13.45 -23.67 25.67
C LYS A 618 -12.11 -24.37 25.83
N TRP A 619 -11.06 -23.74 25.32
CA TRP A 619 -9.69 -24.21 25.31
C TRP A 619 -8.75 -23.12 25.83
N HIS A 620 -7.97 -23.44 26.84
CA HIS A 620 -6.99 -22.53 27.44
C HIS A 620 -5.59 -23.07 27.16
N LEU A 621 -4.79 -22.31 26.44
CA LEU A 621 -3.41 -22.64 26.16
C LEU A 621 -2.57 -22.40 27.43
N GLN A 622 -1.92 -23.45 27.94
CA GLN A 622 -1.07 -23.44 29.13
C GLN A 622 0.41 -23.40 28.79
#